data_AF-H8X7K0-F1
#
_entry.id   AF-H8X7K0-F1
#
_cell.length_a   1.000
_cell.length_b   1.000
_cell.length_c   1.000
_cell.angle_alpha   90.00
_cell.angle_beta   90.00
_cell.angle_gamma   90.00
#
_symmetry.space_group_name_H-M   'P 1'
#
loop_
_entity.id
_entity.type
_entity.pdbx_description
1 polymer ?
#
loop_
_entity_poly.entity_id
_entity_poly.type
_entity_poly.pdbx_seq_one_letter_code
_entity_poly.pdbx_strand_id
1 'polypeptide(L)'
;MLVLPNAPPTPVQLNNPTPILPQSVLTLRSSLQRPSLSNYNESIRYVVNLEQYLDAIIDLAKSTDPVSTFICTNIPWSNISKGDVKSKLFKMKSSKAVVNKWTLSNELSMTSISATLIYHRVASELSNETISLDLELPAKPEDYNENWKQVMSLYKKSTSMMLFAQQIVQNEIKSNQGVLWINPTLYSFIMKVTDVSMQMSVLSKFLWISRYTFDRNEVVSAGNSMTLAKVAIYCMNEIDVIQRILEDLNISVENSIKSGSGVINLDYTDWNAYLQVVQRYINGYAGFYLAVQNYRDNKYGHALGLIQFSLLSLQSKKDLPTSSVLNTKVTLKHFRDRVSHRKQENILSNLSSVSTLDINESAFNGKAGIVLNDLSYLFDQLIRLNLKISSENNTLYFDEIVHWSAINNDSKWPIGCKIPVSQIEAYSPRQTKDKIEQDYTGRGEYY
;
A
#
# COMPACT_ATOMS: atom_id res chain seq x y z
N MET A 1 -4.60 3.18 0.72
CA MET A 1 -4.62 3.20 -0.74
C MET A 1 -4.09 1.89 -1.30
N LEU A 2 -3.15 1.21 -0.63
CA LEU A 2 -2.58 -0.04 -1.11
C LEU A 2 -3.27 -1.25 -0.47
N VAL A 3 -3.82 -2.13 -1.30
CA VAL A 3 -4.43 -3.40 -0.90
C VAL A 3 -3.64 -4.51 -1.58
N LEU A 4 -2.85 -5.23 -0.79
CA LEU A 4 -1.96 -6.26 -1.32
C LEU A 4 -2.76 -7.43 -1.94
N PRO A 5 -2.30 -8.00 -3.08
CA PRO A 5 -2.86 -9.22 -3.62
C PRO A 5 -2.81 -10.37 -2.61
N ASN A 6 -3.77 -11.29 -2.67
CA ASN A 6 -3.85 -12.47 -1.79
C ASN A 6 -3.88 -12.13 -0.27
N ALA A 7 -4.30 -10.92 0.11
CA ALA A 7 -4.46 -10.48 1.49
C ALA A 7 -5.91 -10.05 1.80
N PRO A 8 -6.38 -10.13 3.06
CA PRO A 8 -5.67 -10.66 4.24
C PRO A 8 -5.61 -12.21 4.24
N PRO A 9 -4.68 -12.82 5.00
CA PRO A 9 -4.75 -14.25 5.31
C PRO A 9 -6.00 -14.53 6.17
N THR A 10 -6.61 -15.71 6.01
CA THR A 10 -7.84 -16.08 6.73
C THR A 10 -7.68 -17.39 7.49
N PRO A 11 -8.30 -17.55 8.67
CA PRO A 11 -8.24 -18.80 9.40
C PRO A 11 -8.85 -19.95 8.61
N VAL A 12 -8.15 -21.09 8.58
CA VAL A 12 -8.71 -22.37 8.13
C VAL A 12 -9.03 -23.27 9.32
N GLN A 13 -9.76 -24.35 9.08
CA GLN A 13 -10.14 -25.31 10.12
C GLN A 13 -8.90 -25.89 10.81
N LEU A 14 -8.94 -25.94 12.15
CA LEU A 14 -7.90 -26.55 12.96
C LEU A 14 -7.95 -28.07 12.78
N ASN A 15 -6.82 -28.67 12.42
CA ASN A 15 -6.67 -30.13 12.40
C ASN A 15 -6.00 -30.55 13.71
N ASN A 16 -6.63 -31.46 14.44
CA ASN A 16 -6.15 -31.94 15.75
C ASN A 16 -5.85 -30.78 16.73
N PRO A 17 -6.85 -29.95 17.08
CA PRO A 17 -6.67 -28.88 18.05
C PRO A 17 -6.28 -29.47 19.41
N THR A 18 -5.35 -28.83 20.11
CA THR A 18 -5.03 -29.18 21.49
C THR A 18 -6.18 -28.80 22.43
N PRO A 19 -6.41 -29.55 23.52
CA PRO A 19 -7.48 -29.29 24.47
C PRO A 19 -7.26 -28.01 25.33
N ILE A 20 -6.17 -27.27 25.07
CA ILE A 20 -5.78 -26.07 25.83
C ILE A 20 -6.66 -24.87 25.46
N LEU A 21 -7.28 -24.87 24.27
CA LEU A 21 -8.11 -23.75 23.82
C LEU A 21 -9.51 -23.81 24.44
N PRO A 22 -9.96 -22.77 25.18
CA PRO A 22 -11.33 -22.70 25.68
C PRO A 22 -12.35 -22.72 24.54
N GLN A 23 -13.52 -23.30 24.79
CA GLN A 23 -14.59 -23.40 23.77
C GLN A 23 -15.05 -22.02 23.26
N SER A 24 -15.02 -20.99 24.12
CA SER A 24 -15.31 -19.60 23.74
C SER A 24 -14.33 -19.07 22.68
N VAL A 25 -13.04 -19.33 22.84
CA VAL A 25 -11.98 -18.95 21.90
C VAL A 25 -12.12 -19.73 20.59
N LEU A 26 -12.42 -21.03 20.65
CA LEU A 26 -12.68 -21.84 19.45
C LEU A 26 -13.89 -21.35 18.65
N THR A 27 -14.94 -20.90 19.35
CA THR A 27 -16.15 -20.36 18.72
C THR A 27 -15.84 -19.05 18.01
N LEU A 28 -15.14 -18.11 18.66
CA LEU A 28 -14.68 -16.87 18.03
C LEU A 28 -13.75 -17.14 16.83
N ARG A 29 -12.86 -18.12 16.94
CA ARG A 29 -12.00 -18.50 15.80
C ARG A 29 -12.82 -19.05 14.63
N SER A 30 -13.86 -19.83 14.92
CA SER A 30 -14.70 -20.43 13.88
C SER A 30 -15.52 -19.39 13.10
N SER A 31 -15.93 -18.29 13.74
CA SER A 31 -16.66 -17.20 13.07
C SER A 31 -15.81 -16.41 12.07
N LEU A 32 -14.48 -16.54 12.16
CA LEU A 32 -13.53 -15.97 11.20
C LEU A 32 -13.32 -16.83 9.96
N GLN A 33 -13.81 -18.07 9.95
CA GLN A 33 -13.64 -18.97 8.82
C GLN A 33 -14.52 -18.53 7.65
N ARG A 34 -13.94 -18.45 6.44
CA ARG A 34 -14.61 -18.06 5.19
C ARG A 34 -15.30 -16.69 5.26
N PRO A 35 -14.54 -15.60 5.48
CA PRO A 35 -15.15 -14.30 5.50
C PRO A 35 -15.74 -13.95 4.14
N SER A 36 -17.01 -13.53 4.12
CA SER A 36 -17.53 -12.79 2.98
C SER A 36 -16.85 -11.44 3.02
N LEU A 37 -15.96 -11.18 2.07
CA LEU A 37 -15.29 -9.88 1.95
C LEU A 37 -15.65 -9.31 0.59
N SER A 38 -16.95 -9.17 0.33
CA SER A 38 -17.47 -8.68 -0.95
C SER A 38 -17.72 -7.17 -0.92
N ASN A 39 -18.02 -6.60 0.25
CA ASN A 39 -18.34 -5.18 0.42
C ASN A 39 -17.80 -4.60 1.75
N TYR A 40 -17.85 -3.26 1.86
CA TYR A 40 -17.36 -2.49 3.00
C TYR A 40 -17.93 -2.93 4.35
N ASN A 41 -19.25 -3.14 4.42
CA ASN A 41 -19.92 -3.54 5.67
C ASN A 41 -19.45 -4.92 6.15
N GLU A 42 -19.22 -5.85 5.23
CA GLU A 42 -18.68 -7.16 5.58
C GLU A 42 -17.21 -7.08 6.02
N SER A 43 -16.39 -6.24 5.37
CA SER A 43 -15.00 -5.99 5.79
C SER A 43 -14.94 -5.41 7.21
N ILE A 44 -15.86 -4.49 7.57
CA ILE A 44 -15.99 -3.96 8.94
C ILE A 44 -16.37 -5.07 9.93
N ARG A 45 -17.39 -5.88 9.60
CA ARG A 45 -17.80 -6.98 10.49
C ARG A 45 -16.66 -7.96 10.72
N TYR A 46 -15.87 -8.24 9.68
CA TYR A 46 -14.73 -9.12 9.80
C TYR A 46 -13.62 -8.54 10.69
N VAL A 47 -13.30 -7.24 10.58
CA VAL A 47 -12.30 -6.65 11.48
C VAL A 47 -12.75 -6.63 12.94
N VAL A 48 -14.04 -6.37 13.20
CA VAL A 48 -14.60 -6.43 14.56
C VAL A 48 -14.49 -7.85 15.14
N ASN A 49 -14.81 -8.87 14.34
CA ASN A 49 -14.66 -10.27 14.77
C ASN A 49 -13.18 -10.62 15.03
N LEU A 50 -12.25 -10.11 14.22
CA LEU A 50 -10.80 -10.29 14.43
C LEU A 50 -10.34 -9.65 15.73
N GLU A 51 -10.82 -8.46 16.06
CA GLU A 51 -10.50 -7.79 17.32
C GLU A 51 -11.04 -8.56 18.53
N GLN A 52 -12.29 -9.02 18.47
CA GLN A 52 -12.88 -9.84 19.53
C GLN A 52 -12.10 -11.14 19.73
N TYR A 53 -11.68 -11.78 18.63
CA TYR A 53 -10.84 -12.96 18.71
C TYR A 53 -9.46 -12.63 19.30
N LEU A 54 -8.82 -11.56 18.84
CA LEU A 54 -7.53 -11.08 19.31
C LEU A 54 -7.55 -10.81 20.83
N ASP A 55 -8.56 -10.10 21.32
CA ASP A 55 -8.75 -9.86 22.76
C ASP A 55 -8.84 -11.17 23.55
N ALA A 56 -9.58 -12.15 23.03
CA ALA A 56 -9.75 -13.44 23.70
C ALA A 56 -8.45 -14.26 23.74
N ILE A 57 -7.64 -14.24 22.68
CA ILE A 57 -6.34 -14.94 22.67
C ILE A 57 -5.28 -14.20 23.48
N ILE A 58 -5.34 -12.86 23.58
CA ILE A 58 -4.45 -12.10 24.48
C ILE A 58 -4.77 -12.41 25.94
N ASP A 59 -6.05 -12.51 26.30
CA ASP A 59 -6.42 -12.89 27.66
C ASP A 59 -5.95 -14.31 28.02
N LEU A 60 -5.98 -15.24 27.07
CA LEU A 60 -5.40 -16.58 27.24
C LEU A 60 -3.86 -16.52 27.40
N ALA A 61 -3.18 -15.66 26.65
CA ALA A 61 -1.74 -15.45 26.72
C ALA A 61 -1.26 -14.82 28.04
N LYS A 62 -2.16 -14.23 28.84
CA LYS A 62 -1.83 -13.76 30.21
C LYS A 62 -1.69 -14.90 31.21
N SER A 63 -2.38 -16.02 30.97
CA SER A 63 -2.41 -17.18 31.87
C SER A 63 -1.60 -18.38 31.39
N THR A 64 -1.09 -18.32 30.16
CA THR A 64 -0.31 -19.39 29.52
C THR A 64 0.91 -18.80 28.82
N ASP A 65 2.02 -19.55 28.78
CA ASP A 65 3.19 -19.11 28.01
C ASP A 65 2.91 -19.22 26.50
N PRO A 66 2.86 -18.11 25.73
CA PRO A 66 2.45 -18.13 24.33
C PRO A 66 3.41 -18.88 23.41
N VAL A 67 4.68 -18.98 23.80
CA VAL A 67 5.73 -19.59 22.98
C VAL A 67 5.71 -21.11 23.10
N SER A 68 5.51 -21.65 24.30
CA SER A 68 5.46 -23.11 24.53
C SER A 68 4.07 -23.72 24.32
N THR A 69 3.02 -22.91 24.29
CA THR A 69 1.64 -23.39 24.12
C THR A 69 1.34 -23.71 22.65
N PHE A 70 1.17 -25.00 22.33
CA PHE A 70 0.79 -25.46 20.99
C PHE A 70 -0.73 -25.46 20.80
N ILE A 71 -1.19 -24.95 19.66
CA ILE A 71 -2.60 -24.93 19.23
C ILE A 71 -2.91 -26.12 18.34
N CYS A 72 -2.06 -26.38 17.33
CA CYS A 72 -2.27 -27.47 16.38
C CYS A 72 -0.95 -27.91 15.72
N THR A 73 -1.03 -28.98 14.93
CA THR A 73 0.12 -29.63 14.26
C THR A 73 0.21 -29.31 12.76
N ASN A 74 -0.56 -28.32 12.30
CA ASN A 74 -0.54 -27.77 10.95
C ASN A 74 -0.48 -26.23 10.99
N ILE A 75 -0.34 -25.60 9.82
CA ILE A 75 -0.54 -24.14 9.71
C ILE A 75 -2.04 -23.89 9.49
N PRO A 76 -2.73 -23.19 10.40
CA PRO A 76 -4.19 -23.07 10.37
C PRO A 76 -4.65 -21.75 9.73
N TRP A 77 -3.91 -21.25 8.74
CA TRP A 77 -4.19 -20.01 8.01
C TRP A 77 -3.98 -20.18 6.50
N SER A 78 -4.76 -19.47 5.71
CA SER A 78 -4.65 -19.42 4.25
C SER A 78 -3.54 -18.47 3.78
N ASN A 79 -3.20 -18.53 2.48
CA ASN A 79 -2.27 -17.60 1.81
C ASN A 79 -0.90 -17.53 2.48
N ILE A 80 -0.42 -18.69 2.93
CA ILE A 80 0.90 -18.86 3.55
C ILE A 80 1.81 -19.59 2.57
N SER A 81 2.97 -19.00 2.33
CA SER A 81 4.07 -19.64 1.61
C SER A 81 5.03 -20.26 2.63
N LYS A 82 5.25 -21.58 2.52
CA LYS A 82 6.28 -22.31 3.28
C LYS A 82 7.57 -22.39 2.49
N GLY A 83 8.03 -21.29 1.91
CA GLY A 83 9.25 -21.28 1.11
C GLY A 83 9.35 -22.33 0.00
N ASP A 84 8.28 -23.00 -0.42
CA ASP A 84 8.33 -23.98 -1.50
C ASP A 84 8.32 -23.25 -2.85
N VAL A 85 9.42 -22.55 -3.13
CA VAL A 85 9.68 -22.01 -4.46
C VAL A 85 10.04 -23.19 -5.35
N LYS A 86 9.03 -23.80 -5.97
CA LYS A 86 9.07 -24.69 -7.16
C LYS A 86 10.46 -25.25 -7.50
N SER A 87 11.11 -25.98 -6.60
CA SER A 87 12.39 -26.64 -6.88
C SER A 87 12.09 -27.98 -7.54
N LYS A 88 11.62 -27.91 -8.79
CA LYS A 88 11.84 -29.02 -9.72
C LYS A 88 13.37 -29.11 -9.85
N LEU A 89 13.94 -30.21 -9.39
CA LEU A 89 15.39 -30.55 -9.35
C LEU A 89 16.00 -30.31 -7.96
N PHE A 90 15.91 -31.33 -7.11
CA PHE A 90 16.99 -31.97 -6.35
C PHE A 90 16.43 -32.53 -5.04
N LYS A 91 16.05 -33.81 -5.08
CA LYS A 91 15.75 -34.61 -3.88
C LYS A 91 17.07 -34.94 -3.18
N MET A 92 17.52 -34.11 -2.24
CA MET A 92 18.46 -34.54 -1.20
C MET A 92 17.70 -34.94 0.06
N LYS A 93 18.09 -36.09 0.64
CA LYS A 93 17.49 -36.68 1.83
C LYS A 93 17.99 -35.95 3.11
N SER A 94 17.01 -35.67 3.97
CA SER A 94 17.04 -35.43 5.43
C SER A 94 17.90 -34.29 6.00
N SER A 95 17.21 -33.23 6.43
CA SER A 95 17.38 -32.67 7.78
C SER A 95 16.08 -32.95 8.58
N LYS A 96 16.14 -32.97 9.92
CA LYS A 96 14.99 -33.26 10.81
C LYS A 96 13.76 -32.47 10.33
N ALA A 97 12.69 -33.17 9.96
CA ALA A 97 11.45 -32.51 9.53
C ALA A 97 11.00 -31.57 10.66
N VAL A 98 10.97 -30.26 10.38
CA VAL A 98 10.38 -29.29 11.30
C VAL A 98 8.95 -29.73 11.53
N VAL A 99 8.62 -30.07 12.78
CA VAL A 99 7.25 -30.39 13.13
C VAL A 99 6.47 -29.09 12.97
N ASN A 100 5.41 -29.11 12.16
CA ASN A 100 4.56 -27.94 11.90
C ASN A 100 3.72 -27.57 13.13
N LYS A 101 4.36 -27.31 14.27
CA LYS A 101 3.67 -26.92 15.49
C LYS A 101 3.33 -25.46 15.40
N TRP A 102 2.04 -25.15 15.44
CA TRP A 102 1.53 -23.79 15.50
C TRP A 102 1.31 -23.41 16.95
N THR A 103 1.98 -22.35 17.41
CA THR A 103 1.93 -21.88 18.79
C THR A 103 0.89 -20.79 18.98
N LEU A 104 0.53 -20.51 20.23
CA LEU A 104 -0.32 -19.37 20.60
C LEU A 104 0.28 -18.03 20.14
N SER A 105 1.60 -17.90 20.22
CA SER A 105 2.30 -16.70 19.76
C SER A 105 2.32 -16.52 18.23
N ASN A 106 2.38 -17.62 17.47
CA ASN A 106 2.14 -17.58 16.02
C ASN A 106 0.68 -17.17 15.70
N GLU A 107 -0.30 -17.67 16.45
CA GLU A 107 -1.71 -17.31 16.27
C GLU A 107 -1.96 -15.83 16.58
N LEU A 108 -1.39 -15.31 17.68
CA LEU A 108 -1.43 -13.89 18.02
C LEU A 108 -0.86 -13.04 16.88
N SER A 109 0.35 -13.35 16.44
CA SER A 109 1.05 -12.62 15.38
C SER A 109 0.29 -12.64 14.06
N MET A 110 -0.19 -13.80 13.62
CA MET A 110 -0.93 -13.93 12.36
C MET A 110 -2.31 -13.25 12.43
N THR A 111 -2.98 -13.30 13.59
CA THR A 111 -4.24 -12.58 13.81
C THR A 111 -4.01 -11.07 13.69
N SER A 112 -2.94 -10.53 14.29
CA SER A 112 -2.58 -9.12 14.17
C SER A 112 -2.21 -8.73 12.73
N ILE A 113 -1.44 -9.56 12.01
CA ILE A 113 -1.14 -9.34 10.58
C ILE A 113 -2.43 -9.31 9.75
N SER A 114 -3.34 -10.26 9.98
CA SER A 114 -4.65 -10.28 9.32
C SER A 114 -5.48 -9.02 9.63
N ALA A 115 -5.50 -8.58 10.90
CA ALA A 115 -6.17 -7.37 11.34
C ALA A 115 -5.61 -6.11 10.66
N THR A 116 -4.29 -5.96 10.60
CA THR A 116 -3.62 -4.87 9.86
C THR A 116 -4.04 -4.84 8.39
N LEU A 117 -4.00 -6.00 7.71
CA LEU A 117 -4.30 -6.08 6.28
C LEU A 117 -5.79 -5.85 5.97
N ILE A 118 -6.71 -6.28 6.85
CA ILE A 118 -8.13 -5.91 6.68
C ILE A 118 -8.36 -4.43 6.97
N TYR A 119 -7.66 -3.83 7.94
CA TYR A 119 -7.74 -2.38 8.17
C TYR A 119 -7.29 -1.58 6.95
N HIS A 120 -6.23 -2.01 6.24
CA HIS A 120 -5.83 -1.40 4.97
C HIS A 120 -6.96 -1.44 3.96
N ARG A 121 -7.61 -2.60 3.87
CA ARG A 121 -8.70 -2.81 2.94
C ARG A 121 -9.91 -1.94 3.27
N VAL A 122 -10.39 -1.93 4.52
CA VAL A 122 -11.52 -1.10 4.97
C VAL A 122 -11.21 0.38 4.74
N ALA A 123 -10.00 0.84 5.07
CA ALA A 123 -9.58 2.22 4.84
C ALA A 123 -9.56 2.58 3.35
N SER A 124 -9.15 1.64 2.50
CA SER A 124 -9.18 1.81 1.05
C SER A 124 -10.61 1.84 0.52
N GLU A 125 -11.48 0.93 0.95
CA GLU A 125 -12.90 0.89 0.55
C GLU A 125 -13.61 2.21 0.90
N LEU A 126 -13.41 2.73 2.13
CA LEU A 126 -13.93 4.03 2.54
C LEU A 126 -13.35 5.20 1.74
N SER A 127 -12.05 5.15 1.40
CA SER A 127 -11.43 6.17 0.53
C SER A 127 -12.12 6.20 -0.83
N ASN A 128 -12.38 5.03 -1.41
CA ASN A 128 -13.04 4.92 -2.71
C ASN A 128 -14.46 5.47 -2.70
N GLU A 129 -15.25 5.11 -1.70
CA GLU A 129 -16.59 5.66 -1.50
C GLU A 129 -16.50 7.18 -1.42
N THR A 130 -15.55 7.71 -0.62
CA THR A 130 -15.36 9.15 -0.46
C THR A 130 -14.97 9.88 -1.75
N ILE A 131 -14.12 9.28 -2.59
CA ILE A 131 -13.66 9.86 -3.86
C ILE A 131 -14.76 9.83 -4.93
N SER A 132 -15.62 8.82 -4.88
CA SER A 132 -16.72 8.60 -5.84
C SER A 132 -17.96 9.42 -5.52
N LEU A 133 -18.04 10.05 -4.34
CA LEU A 133 -19.11 10.98 -4.02
C LEU A 133 -19.01 12.20 -4.94
N ASP A 134 -19.95 12.30 -5.87
CA ASP A 134 -20.24 13.54 -6.55
C ASP A 134 -20.79 14.52 -5.51
N LEU A 135 -20.16 15.68 -5.38
CA LEU A 135 -20.59 16.73 -4.46
C LEU A 135 -21.92 17.32 -4.97
N GLU A 136 -23.04 16.72 -4.59
CA GLU A 136 -24.36 17.34 -4.77
C GLU A 136 -24.39 18.67 -4.02
N LEU A 137 -24.64 19.76 -4.75
CA LEU A 137 -24.70 21.08 -4.15
C LEU A 137 -25.98 21.20 -3.31
N PRO A 138 -25.91 21.71 -2.06
CA PRO A 138 -24.78 22.31 -1.37
C PRO A 138 -24.30 21.41 -0.21
N ALA A 139 -23.53 20.36 -0.50
CA ALA A 139 -22.94 19.56 0.57
C ALA A 139 -21.88 20.36 1.36
N LYS A 140 -21.92 20.25 2.68
CA LYS A 140 -20.99 20.97 3.58
C LYS A 140 -19.61 20.32 3.54
N PRO A 141 -18.52 21.10 3.45
CA PRO A 141 -17.13 20.57 3.50
C PRO A 141 -16.81 19.77 4.78
N GLU A 142 -17.59 19.95 5.85
CA GLU A 142 -17.40 19.28 7.14
C GLU A 142 -17.62 17.76 7.05
N ASP A 143 -18.66 17.29 6.37
CA ASP A 143 -19.04 15.87 6.36
C ASP A 143 -17.99 14.99 5.64
N TYR A 144 -17.34 15.54 4.61
CA TYR A 144 -16.28 14.84 3.87
C TYR A 144 -14.95 14.79 4.63
N ASN A 145 -14.67 15.81 5.44
CA ASN A 145 -13.47 15.82 6.26
C ASN A 145 -13.50 14.70 7.31
N GLU A 146 -14.68 14.33 7.80
CA GLU A 146 -14.84 13.22 8.74
C GLU A 146 -14.50 11.86 8.11
N ASN A 147 -14.92 11.60 6.88
CA ASN A 147 -14.55 10.36 6.18
C ASN A 147 -13.03 10.23 6.01
N TRP A 148 -12.36 11.32 5.58
CA TRP A 148 -10.90 11.30 5.46
C TRP A 148 -10.18 11.16 6.81
N LYS A 149 -10.73 11.73 7.89
CA LYS A 149 -10.22 11.48 9.26
C LYS A 149 -10.38 10.02 9.64
N GLN A 150 -11.52 9.41 9.33
CA GLN A 150 -11.78 8.00 9.58
C GLN A 150 -10.82 7.10 8.77
N VAL A 151 -10.58 7.40 7.49
CA VAL A 151 -9.57 6.72 6.67
C VAL A 151 -8.20 6.76 7.35
N MET A 152 -7.76 7.93 7.82
CA MET A 152 -6.48 8.05 8.52
C MET A 152 -6.48 7.26 9.84
N SER A 153 -7.57 7.32 10.62
CA SER A 153 -7.74 6.56 11.86
C SER A 153 -7.61 5.05 11.64
N LEU A 154 -8.18 4.52 10.56
CA LEU A 154 -8.08 3.11 10.19
C LEU A 154 -6.63 2.69 9.88
N TYR A 155 -5.84 3.51 9.17
CA TYR A 155 -4.40 3.22 8.98
C TYR A 155 -3.59 3.35 10.27
N LYS A 156 -3.94 4.30 11.15
CA LYS A 156 -3.32 4.40 12.48
C LYS A 156 -3.59 3.13 13.31
N LYS A 157 -4.83 2.62 13.30
CA LYS A 157 -5.18 1.32 13.91
C LYS A 157 -4.40 0.16 13.30
N SER A 158 -4.27 0.12 11.97
CA SER A 158 -3.44 -0.86 11.27
C SER A 158 -1.99 -0.87 11.77
N THR A 159 -1.41 0.32 11.92
CA THR A 159 -0.06 0.52 12.47
C THR A 159 0.04 0.04 13.91
N SER A 160 -0.94 0.39 14.74
CA SER A 160 -1.02 -0.04 16.14
C SER A 160 -1.04 -1.58 16.29
N MET A 161 -1.83 -2.26 15.46
CA MET A 161 -1.90 -3.73 15.41
C MET A 161 -0.56 -4.36 14.98
N MET A 162 0.12 -3.75 14.01
CA MET A 162 1.40 -4.26 13.51
C MET A 162 2.55 -4.04 14.51
N LEU A 163 2.55 -2.91 15.23
CA LEU A 163 3.49 -2.66 16.33
C LEU A 163 3.33 -3.70 17.45
N PHE A 164 2.09 -4.06 17.79
CA PHE A 164 1.82 -5.14 18.75
C PHE A 164 2.37 -6.48 18.24
N ALA A 165 2.15 -6.81 16.95
CA ALA A 165 2.67 -8.02 16.35
C ALA A 165 4.22 -8.10 16.38
N GLN A 166 4.90 -6.98 16.16
CA GLN A 166 6.36 -6.89 16.27
C GLN A 166 6.87 -7.16 17.70
N GLN A 167 6.16 -6.66 18.72
CA GLN A 167 6.53 -6.88 20.12
C GLN A 167 6.46 -8.37 20.50
N ILE A 168 5.47 -9.11 19.98
CA ILE A 168 5.33 -10.56 20.20
C ILE A 168 6.54 -11.31 19.63
N VAL A 169 6.92 -11.02 18.39
CA VAL A 169 8.00 -11.72 17.66
C VAL A 169 9.37 -11.49 18.28
N GLN A 170 9.65 -10.29 18.77
CA GLN A 170 10.92 -9.99 19.46
C GLN A 170 11.14 -10.88 20.69
N ASN A 171 10.06 -11.37 21.31
CA ASN A 171 10.11 -12.31 22.42
C ASN A 171 10.31 -13.77 21.95
N GLU A 172 9.78 -14.14 20.78
CA GLU A 172 9.91 -15.48 20.20
C GLU A 172 11.32 -15.81 19.68
N ILE A 173 11.96 -14.87 18.98
CA ILE A 173 13.28 -15.08 18.32
C ILE A 173 14.36 -15.54 19.32
N LYS A 174 14.19 -15.22 20.60
CA LYS A 174 15.15 -15.57 21.67
C LYS A 174 15.04 -17.04 22.14
N SER A 175 14.01 -17.79 21.73
CA SER A 175 13.64 -19.08 22.35
C SER A 175 14.08 -20.36 21.61
N ASN A 176 14.78 -20.26 20.47
CA ASN A 176 15.28 -21.34 19.59
C ASN A 176 15.15 -22.82 20.08
N GLN A 177 14.28 -23.61 19.45
CA GLN A 177 14.60 -24.68 18.47
C GLN A 177 13.35 -25.52 18.13
N GLY A 178 13.03 -25.66 16.83
CA GLY A 178 12.11 -26.69 16.31
C GLY A 178 10.64 -26.29 16.10
N VAL A 179 10.33 -25.00 16.08
CA VAL A 179 8.96 -24.47 15.88
C VAL A 179 8.92 -23.58 14.64
N LEU A 180 7.74 -23.47 14.03
CA LEU A 180 7.49 -22.52 12.97
C LEU A 180 7.48 -21.08 13.53
N TRP A 181 7.96 -20.11 12.75
CA TRP A 181 7.99 -18.70 13.13
C TRP A 181 7.76 -17.81 11.91
N ILE A 182 7.11 -16.66 12.12
CA ILE A 182 6.83 -15.71 11.04
C ILE A 182 8.06 -14.86 10.78
N ASN A 183 8.38 -14.64 9.50
CA ASN A 183 9.54 -13.86 9.10
C ASN A 183 9.48 -12.41 9.63
N PRO A 184 10.46 -11.95 10.42
CA PRO A 184 10.47 -10.58 10.96
C PRO A 184 10.48 -9.48 9.88
N THR A 185 11.05 -9.77 8.71
CA THR A 185 11.08 -8.82 7.58
C THR A 185 9.67 -8.49 7.07
N LEU A 186 8.71 -9.40 7.25
CA LEU A 186 7.31 -9.18 6.85
C LEU A 186 6.67 -8.00 7.61
N TYR A 187 6.98 -7.86 8.90
CA TYR A 187 6.43 -6.78 9.72
C TYR A 187 6.94 -5.42 9.24
N SER A 188 8.25 -5.32 8.97
CA SER A 188 8.87 -4.11 8.40
C SER A 188 8.29 -3.77 7.03
N PHE A 189 8.08 -4.79 6.18
CA PHE A 189 7.44 -4.63 4.88
C PHE A 189 6.03 -4.03 5.03
N ILE A 190 5.16 -4.66 5.84
CA ILE A 190 3.77 -4.21 5.97
C ILE A 190 3.72 -2.81 6.60
N MET A 191 4.53 -2.52 7.62
CA MET A 191 4.63 -1.17 8.21
C MET A 191 4.96 -0.10 7.18
N LYS A 192 5.91 -0.37 6.28
CA LYS A 192 6.26 0.57 5.20
C LYS A 192 5.12 0.73 4.19
N VAL A 193 4.42 -0.35 3.84
CA VAL A 193 3.22 -0.29 3.00
C VAL A 193 2.10 0.53 3.69
N THR A 194 1.94 0.43 5.01
CA THR A 194 1.00 1.23 5.79
C THR A 194 1.36 2.71 5.74
N ASP A 195 2.63 3.05 5.95
CA ASP A 195 3.12 4.43 5.93
C ASP A 195 2.90 5.08 4.56
N VAL A 196 3.30 4.41 3.47
CA VAL A 196 3.03 4.89 2.12
C VAL A 196 1.52 5.00 1.86
N SER A 197 0.71 4.08 2.36
CA SER A 197 -0.76 4.14 2.22
C SER A 197 -1.38 5.35 2.92
N MET A 198 -0.85 5.77 4.07
CA MET A 198 -1.27 6.98 4.79
C MET A 198 -0.90 8.24 4.01
N GLN A 199 0.34 8.33 3.51
CA GLN A 199 0.78 9.48 2.74
C GLN A 199 -0.01 9.60 1.42
N MET A 200 -0.27 8.47 0.76
CA MET A 200 -1.10 8.40 -0.45
C MET A 200 -2.55 8.81 -0.21
N SER A 201 -3.15 8.48 0.93
CA SER A 201 -4.53 8.93 1.21
C SER A 201 -4.59 10.46 1.39
N VAL A 202 -3.53 11.08 1.90
CA VAL A 202 -3.42 12.55 1.93
C VAL A 202 -3.34 13.12 0.51
N LEU A 203 -2.49 12.56 -0.36
CA LEU A 203 -2.40 13.00 -1.77
C LEU A 203 -3.74 12.87 -2.49
N SER A 204 -4.45 11.77 -2.26
CA SER A 204 -5.77 11.49 -2.82
C SER A 204 -6.82 12.49 -2.33
N LYS A 205 -6.86 12.77 -1.02
CA LYS A 205 -7.72 13.81 -0.43
C LYS A 205 -7.51 15.16 -1.11
N PHE A 206 -6.26 15.60 -1.26
CA PHE A 206 -5.98 16.91 -1.87
C PHE A 206 -6.25 16.94 -3.37
N LEU A 207 -6.09 15.82 -4.08
CA LEU A 207 -6.50 15.71 -5.48
C LEU A 207 -8.02 15.81 -5.62
N TRP A 208 -8.77 15.13 -4.75
CA TRP A 208 -10.22 15.20 -4.68
C TRP A 208 -10.71 16.64 -4.40
N ILE A 209 -10.08 17.36 -3.46
CA ILE A 209 -10.35 18.79 -3.23
C ILE A 209 -10.00 19.62 -4.48
N SER A 210 -8.87 19.33 -5.12
CA SER A 210 -8.39 20.06 -6.31
C SER A 210 -9.37 19.95 -7.47
N ARG A 211 -9.92 18.75 -7.73
CA ARG A 211 -10.97 18.54 -8.74
C ARG A 211 -12.13 19.50 -8.53
N TYR A 212 -12.65 19.52 -7.30
CA TYR A 212 -13.77 20.38 -6.94
C TYR A 212 -13.47 21.87 -7.12
N THR A 213 -12.26 22.32 -6.77
CA THR A 213 -11.87 23.72 -6.97
C THR A 213 -11.66 24.07 -8.45
N PHE A 214 -11.14 23.14 -9.23
CA PHE A 214 -10.89 23.33 -10.66
C PHE A 214 -12.18 23.38 -11.45
N ASP A 215 -13.16 22.52 -11.14
CA ASP A 215 -14.49 22.52 -11.79
C ASP A 215 -15.27 23.82 -11.53
N ARG A 216 -15.03 24.50 -10.40
CA ARG A 216 -15.71 25.76 -10.05
C ARG A 216 -15.07 27.01 -10.66
N ASN A 217 -13.74 27.08 -10.64
CA ASN A 217 -13.02 28.35 -10.90
C ASN A 217 -11.97 28.24 -12.01
N GLU A 218 -11.73 27.06 -12.58
CA GLU A 218 -10.57 26.75 -13.45
C GLU A 218 -9.21 27.07 -12.81
N VAL A 219 -9.18 27.30 -11.50
CA VAL A 219 -7.97 27.60 -10.72
C VAL A 219 -7.63 26.38 -9.89
N VAL A 220 -6.42 25.86 -10.08
CA VAL A 220 -5.87 24.83 -9.20
C VAL A 220 -5.45 25.52 -7.88
N SER A 221 -6.04 25.11 -6.76
CA SER A 221 -5.72 25.67 -5.44
C SER A 221 -4.24 25.48 -5.06
N ALA A 222 -3.66 26.50 -4.43
CA ALA A 222 -2.23 26.73 -4.46
C ALA A 222 -1.38 26.43 -3.26
N GLY A 223 -1.94 26.59 -2.07
CA GLY A 223 -1.11 26.76 -0.88
C GLY A 223 -0.11 25.64 -0.65
N ASN A 224 -0.45 24.40 -1.06
CA ASN A 224 0.27 23.21 -0.63
C ASN A 224 0.88 22.37 -1.77
N SER A 225 0.84 22.82 -3.03
CA SER A 225 1.25 21.97 -4.18
C SER A 225 2.71 21.49 -4.08
N MET A 226 3.64 22.36 -3.68
CA MET A 226 5.04 21.95 -3.44
C MET A 226 5.18 20.95 -2.29
N THR A 227 4.41 21.13 -1.20
CA THR A 227 4.40 20.18 -0.07
C THR A 227 3.88 18.82 -0.53
N LEU A 228 2.79 18.79 -1.28
CA LEU A 228 2.19 17.56 -1.82
C LEU A 228 3.11 16.88 -2.85
N ALA A 229 3.83 17.66 -3.66
CA ALA A 229 4.89 17.13 -4.53
C ALA A 229 5.98 16.42 -3.71
N LYS A 230 6.49 17.04 -2.64
CA LYS A 230 7.47 16.40 -1.73
C LYS A 230 6.92 15.13 -1.08
N VAL A 231 5.63 15.08 -0.74
CA VAL A 231 4.98 13.88 -0.19
C VAL A 231 4.88 12.77 -1.24
N ALA A 232 4.53 13.09 -2.47
CA ALA A 232 4.50 12.12 -3.57
C ALA A 232 5.90 11.56 -3.87
N ILE A 233 6.93 12.42 -3.86
CA ILE A 233 8.32 12.00 -4.02
C ILE A 233 8.80 11.14 -2.85
N TYR A 234 8.38 11.45 -1.62
CA TYR A 234 8.60 10.56 -0.49
C TYR A 234 8.01 9.17 -0.73
N CYS A 235 6.75 9.09 -1.18
CA CYS A 235 6.11 7.82 -1.51
C CYS A 235 6.87 7.07 -2.61
N MET A 236 7.37 7.78 -3.62
CA MET A 236 8.16 7.19 -4.72
C MET A 236 9.43 6.53 -4.19
N ASN A 237 10.20 7.25 -3.37
CA ASN A 237 11.44 6.75 -2.77
C ASN A 237 11.17 5.56 -1.83
N GLU A 238 10.08 5.61 -1.06
CA GLU A 238 9.71 4.54 -0.13
C GLU A 238 9.19 3.28 -0.86
N ILE A 239 8.57 3.39 -2.04
CA ILE A 239 8.25 2.21 -2.86
C ILE A 239 9.51 1.47 -3.29
N ASP A 240 10.58 2.18 -3.67
CA ASP A 240 11.87 1.54 -3.99
C ASP A 240 12.49 0.86 -2.75
N VAL A 241 12.24 1.39 -1.54
CA VAL A 241 12.61 0.71 -0.28
C VAL A 241 11.76 -0.54 -0.07
N ILE A 242 10.45 -0.46 -0.27
CA ILE A 242 9.52 -1.58 -0.12
C ILE A 242 9.86 -2.72 -1.09
N GLN A 243 10.20 -2.40 -2.34
CA GLN A 243 10.64 -3.38 -3.34
C GLN A 243 11.94 -4.09 -2.91
N ARG A 244 12.92 -3.36 -2.36
CA ARG A 244 14.14 -3.96 -1.80
C ARG A 244 13.85 -4.88 -0.60
N ILE A 245 12.95 -4.49 0.30
CA ILE A 245 12.52 -5.35 1.42
C ILE A 245 11.84 -6.63 0.89
N LEU A 246 11.10 -6.54 -0.23
CA LEU A 246 10.51 -7.70 -0.89
C LEU A 246 11.57 -8.64 -1.49
N GLU A 247 12.67 -8.10 -2.03
CA GLU A 247 13.83 -8.90 -2.45
C GLU A 247 14.48 -9.61 -1.25
N ASP A 248 14.62 -8.93 -0.11
CA ASP A 248 15.13 -9.54 1.13
C ASP A 248 14.21 -10.67 1.64
N LEU A 249 12.89 -10.53 1.49
CA LEU A 249 11.94 -11.60 1.79
C LEU A 249 12.21 -12.84 0.92
N ASN A 250 12.47 -12.67 -0.39
CA ASN A 250 12.83 -13.76 -1.29
C ASN A 250 14.12 -14.46 -0.84
N ILE A 251 15.17 -13.70 -0.54
CA ILE A 251 16.47 -14.24 -0.11
C ILE A 251 16.32 -15.01 1.21
N SER A 252 15.55 -14.47 2.16
CA SER A 252 15.32 -15.13 3.46
C SER A 252 14.60 -16.47 3.31
N VAL A 253 13.67 -16.57 2.34
CA VAL A 253 12.99 -17.81 1.99
C VAL A 253 13.97 -18.82 1.40
N GLU A 254 14.79 -18.43 0.44
CA GLU A 254 15.78 -19.33 -0.14
C GLU A 254 16.74 -19.91 0.90
N ASN A 255 17.14 -19.08 1.86
CA ASN A 255 18.02 -19.48 2.95
C ASN A 255 17.30 -20.38 3.99
N SER A 256 16.00 -20.18 4.21
CA SER A 256 15.23 -21.02 5.13
C SER A 256 15.06 -22.46 4.61
N ILE A 257 14.82 -22.61 3.30
CA ILE A 257 14.77 -23.90 2.62
C ILE A 257 16.10 -24.65 2.78
N LYS A 258 17.23 -23.97 2.53
CA LYS A 258 18.58 -24.55 2.61
C LYS A 258 18.94 -24.98 4.04
N SER A 259 18.50 -24.22 5.04
CA SER A 259 18.78 -24.47 6.46
C SER A 259 17.78 -25.42 7.13
N GLY A 260 16.68 -25.76 6.46
CA GLY A 260 15.58 -26.51 7.08
C GLY A 260 14.93 -25.75 8.25
N SER A 261 14.95 -24.41 8.24
CA SER A 261 14.32 -23.60 9.27
C SER A 261 12.83 -23.38 8.98
N GLY A 262 12.01 -23.40 10.03
CA GLY A 262 10.54 -23.32 9.94
C GLY A 262 9.98 -21.92 9.64
N VAL A 263 10.61 -21.14 8.76
CA VAL A 263 10.17 -19.76 8.46
C VAL A 263 8.87 -19.76 7.67
N ILE A 264 7.89 -18.98 8.13
CA ILE A 264 6.61 -18.75 7.48
C ILE A 264 6.59 -17.36 6.85
N ASN A 265 6.09 -17.26 5.63
CA ASN A 265 5.76 -16.00 4.97
C ASN A 265 4.32 -16.02 4.45
N LEU A 266 3.79 -14.84 4.12
CA LEU A 266 2.58 -14.75 3.29
C LEU A 266 2.90 -15.13 1.84
N ASP A 267 1.86 -15.45 1.07
CA ASP A 267 1.98 -15.57 -0.38
C ASP A 267 2.08 -14.18 -1.01
N TYR A 268 3.30 -13.83 -1.44
CA TYR A 268 3.63 -12.54 -2.05
C TYR A 268 3.92 -12.63 -3.55
N THR A 269 3.53 -13.73 -4.22
CA THR A 269 3.84 -14.02 -5.63
C THR A 269 3.55 -12.86 -6.59
N ASP A 270 2.43 -12.17 -6.40
CA ASP A 270 1.99 -11.06 -7.27
C ASP A 270 2.36 -9.66 -6.73
N TRP A 271 3.00 -9.56 -5.57
CA TRP A 271 3.23 -8.28 -4.90
C TRP A 271 4.18 -7.37 -5.67
N ASN A 272 5.22 -7.93 -6.31
CA ASN A 272 6.16 -7.12 -7.08
C ASN A 272 5.48 -6.47 -8.30
N ALA A 273 4.69 -7.25 -9.04
CA ALA A 273 3.94 -6.74 -10.19
C ALA A 273 2.92 -5.67 -9.76
N TYR A 274 2.25 -5.87 -8.63
CA TYR A 274 1.35 -4.87 -8.04
C TYR A 274 2.09 -3.57 -7.67
N LEU A 275 3.23 -3.67 -6.98
CA LEU A 275 4.03 -2.51 -6.56
C LEU A 275 4.58 -1.72 -7.75
N GLN A 276 4.91 -2.37 -8.87
CA GLN A 276 5.31 -1.68 -10.10
C GLN A 276 4.20 -0.78 -10.65
N VAL A 277 2.93 -1.22 -10.61
CA VAL A 277 1.84 -0.36 -11.06
C VAL A 277 1.59 0.78 -10.07
N VAL A 278 1.69 0.51 -8.78
CA VAL A 278 1.62 1.53 -7.73
C VAL A 278 2.72 2.59 -7.90
N GLN A 279 3.93 2.20 -8.27
CA GLN A 279 5.03 3.12 -8.55
C GLN A 279 4.68 4.08 -9.70
N ARG A 280 4.11 3.57 -10.80
CA ARG A 280 3.63 4.41 -11.91
C ARG A 280 2.56 5.39 -11.45
N TYR A 281 1.64 4.91 -10.60
CA TYR A 281 0.60 5.76 -10.03
C TYR A 281 1.17 6.92 -9.20
N ILE A 282 2.15 6.62 -8.33
CA ILE A 282 2.83 7.64 -7.51
C ILE A 282 3.62 8.62 -8.38
N ASN A 283 4.26 8.16 -9.46
CA ASN A 283 4.95 9.05 -10.41
C ASN A 283 3.97 10.06 -11.03
N GLY A 284 2.74 9.61 -11.33
CA GLY A 284 1.66 10.49 -11.79
C GLY A 284 1.35 11.60 -10.77
N TYR A 285 1.26 11.27 -9.48
CA TYR A 285 1.04 12.28 -8.44
C TYR A 285 2.19 13.26 -8.31
N ALA A 286 3.43 12.77 -8.32
CA ALA A 286 4.61 13.60 -8.19
C ALA A 286 4.69 14.61 -9.34
N GLY A 287 4.51 14.15 -10.58
CA GLY A 287 4.52 15.03 -11.73
C GLY A 287 3.31 15.96 -11.80
N PHE A 288 2.11 15.54 -11.37
CA PHE A 288 0.94 16.42 -11.26
C PHE A 288 1.19 17.60 -10.32
N TYR A 289 1.58 17.34 -9.06
CA TYR A 289 1.78 18.40 -8.09
C TYR A 289 2.98 19.29 -8.41
N LEU A 290 4.05 18.74 -8.99
CA LEU A 290 5.17 19.53 -9.50
C LEU A 290 4.77 20.39 -10.70
N ALA A 291 3.95 19.88 -11.62
CA ALA A 291 3.48 20.66 -12.76
C ALA A 291 2.63 21.85 -12.32
N VAL A 292 1.72 21.62 -11.35
CA VAL A 292 0.91 22.70 -10.75
C VAL A 292 1.79 23.76 -10.11
N GLN A 293 2.86 23.37 -9.42
CA GLN A 293 3.80 24.32 -8.83
C GLN A 293 4.58 25.10 -9.89
N ASN A 294 5.13 24.43 -10.91
CA ASN A 294 5.89 25.09 -11.97
C ASN A 294 5.01 26.02 -12.81
N TYR A 295 3.75 25.66 -13.02
CA TYR A 295 2.77 26.54 -13.64
C TYR A 295 2.64 27.87 -12.88
N ARG A 296 2.61 27.84 -11.54
CA ARG A 296 2.57 29.07 -10.73
C ARG A 296 3.87 29.85 -10.73
N ASP A 297 4.98 29.14 -10.80
CA ASP A 297 6.30 29.76 -10.92
C ASP A 297 6.53 30.33 -12.35
N ASN A 298 5.49 30.39 -13.19
CA ASN A 298 5.52 30.84 -14.59
C ASN A 298 6.51 30.06 -15.46
N LYS A 299 6.73 28.78 -15.18
CA LYS A 299 7.59 27.87 -15.95
C LYS A 299 6.71 26.91 -16.75
N TYR A 300 6.05 27.41 -17.78
CA TYR A 300 5.02 26.69 -18.54
C TYR A 300 5.63 25.51 -19.30
N GLY A 301 6.79 25.71 -19.93
CA GLY A 301 7.49 24.65 -20.66
C GLY A 301 7.94 23.48 -19.78
N HIS A 302 8.33 23.75 -18.52
CA HIS A 302 8.68 22.71 -17.55
C HIS A 302 7.44 22.00 -17.00
N ALA A 303 6.36 22.74 -16.74
CA ALA A 303 5.08 22.18 -16.32
C ALA A 303 4.49 21.23 -17.38
N LEU A 304 4.51 21.62 -18.65
CA LEU A 304 4.07 20.77 -19.76
C LEU A 304 4.90 19.49 -19.88
N GLY A 305 6.22 19.61 -19.76
CA GLY A 305 7.08 18.43 -19.71
C GLY A 305 6.67 17.48 -18.58
N LEU A 306 6.46 17.99 -17.36
CA LEU A 306 6.11 17.18 -16.19
C LEU A 306 4.78 16.44 -16.39
N ILE A 307 3.81 17.09 -17.04
CA ILE A 307 2.53 16.50 -17.37
C ILE A 307 2.71 15.38 -18.41
N GLN A 308 3.51 15.60 -19.45
CA GLN A 308 3.83 14.58 -20.45
C GLN A 308 4.52 13.36 -19.82
N PHE A 309 5.49 13.58 -18.92
CA PHE A 309 6.12 12.51 -18.15
C PHE A 309 5.11 11.73 -17.31
N SER A 310 4.19 12.43 -16.64
CA SER A 310 3.16 11.82 -15.80
C SER A 310 2.20 10.96 -16.62
N LEU A 311 1.68 11.50 -17.73
CA LEU A 311 0.76 10.79 -18.63
C LEU A 311 1.42 9.54 -19.23
N LEU A 312 2.68 9.65 -19.66
CA LEU A 312 3.46 8.50 -20.12
C LEU A 312 3.69 7.47 -19.02
N SER A 313 3.98 7.90 -17.79
CA SER A 313 4.17 7.00 -16.64
C SER A 313 2.92 6.16 -16.41
N LEU A 314 1.74 6.79 -16.49
CA LEU A 314 0.45 6.14 -16.27
C LEU A 314 0.03 5.20 -17.42
N GLN A 315 0.37 5.53 -18.68
CA GLN A 315 -0.02 4.73 -19.86
C GLN A 315 1.00 3.67 -20.26
N SER A 316 2.25 3.79 -19.81
CA SER A 316 3.30 2.86 -20.21
C SER A 316 3.10 1.48 -19.57
N LYS A 317 3.09 0.42 -20.40
CA LYS A 317 3.08 -0.98 -19.91
C LYS A 317 4.40 -1.41 -19.29
N LYS A 318 5.46 -0.63 -19.53
CA LYS A 318 6.81 -0.85 -19.00
C LYS A 318 7.28 0.42 -18.32
N ASP A 319 8.07 0.25 -17.28
CA ASP A 319 8.66 1.38 -16.58
C ASP A 319 9.42 2.24 -17.59
N LEU A 320 9.15 3.55 -17.52
CA LEU A 320 9.95 4.52 -18.24
C LEU A 320 11.41 4.31 -17.84
N PRO A 321 12.37 4.44 -18.76
CA PRO A 321 13.77 4.28 -18.43
C PRO A 321 14.21 5.38 -17.44
N THR A 322 14.04 5.10 -16.14
CA THR A 322 14.76 5.73 -15.04
C THR A 322 16.17 5.18 -15.09
N SER A 323 17.16 6.06 -15.14
CA SER A 323 18.57 5.68 -15.17
C SER A 323 19.01 5.14 -13.81
N SER A 324 18.62 3.92 -13.47
CA SER A 324 19.10 3.24 -12.27
C SER A 324 19.03 1.71 -12.36
N VAL A 325 19.57 1.11 -13.44
CA VAL A 325 20.07 -0.27 -13.35
C VAL A 325 21.36 -0.39 -14.16
N LEU A 326 22.47 -0.46 -13.43
CA LEU A 326 23.78 -0.89 -13.93
C LEU A 326 23.69 -2.30 -14.50
N ASN A 327 24.33 -2.48 -15.67
CA ASN A 327 24.80 -3.73 -16.24
C ASN A 327 23.75 -4.75 -16.72
N THR A 328 23.38 -4.68 -18.00
CA THR A 328 23.40 -5.85 -18.91
C THR A 328 23.19 -5.46 -20.40
N LYS A 329 24.13 -5.91 -21.25
CA LYS A 329 24.17 -6.01 -22.73
C LYS A 329 23.49 -4.91 -23.58
N VAL A 330 24.34 -4.04 -24.11
CA VAL A 330 24.04 -2.71 -24.69
C VAL A 330 23.43 -2.69 -26.10
N THR A 331 23.60 -3.72 -26.94
CA THR A 331 23.31 -3.56 -28.39
C THR A 331 21.87 -3.85 -28.83
N LEU A 332 21.16 -4.80 -28.19
CA LEU A 332 19.75 -5.10 -28.49
C LEU A 332 18.76 -4.11 -27.81
N LYS A 333 19.26 -3.37 -26.81
CA LYS A 333 18.50 -2.36 -26.05
C LYS A 333 18.17 -1.15 -26.93
N HIS A 334 19.13 -0.64 -27.69
CA HIS A 334 18.95 0.58 -28.50
C HIS A 334 17.84 0.50 -29.55
N PHE A 335 17.60 -0.67 -30.17
CA PHE A 335 16.52 -0.82 -31.14
C PHE A 335 15.16 -0.93 -30.45
N ARG A 336 15.09 -1.67 -29.33
CA ARG A 336 13.88 -1.78 -28.51
C ARG A 336 13.51 -0.44 -27.87
N ASP A 337 14.51 0.31 -27.43
CA ASP A 337 14.38 1.64 -26.83
C ASP A 337 13.91 2.66 -27.88
N ARG A 338 14.45 2.64 -29.11
CA ARG A 338 13.96 3.48 -30.22
C ARG A 338 12.51 3.19 -30.59
N VAL A 339 12.10 1.91 -30.59
CA VAL A 339 10.71 1.53 -30.86
C VAL A 339 9.79 1.93 -29.70
N SER A 340 10.22 1.81 -28.44
CA SER A 340 9.42 2.29 -27.31
C SER A 340 9.34 3.82 -27.26
N HIS A 341 10.42 4.53 -27.60
CA HIS A 341 10.43 5.99 -27.72
C HIS A 341 9.42 6.46 -28.77
N ARG A 342 9.43 5.87 -29.97
CA ARG A 342 8.44 6.19 -31.02
C ARG A 342 7.01 5.88 -30.61
N LYS A 343 6.78 4.80 -29.86
CA LYS A 343 5.45 4.47 -29.31
C LYS A 343 5.01 5.51 -28.26
N GLN A 344 5.93 5.95 -27.41
CA GLN A 344 5.66 6.98 -26.40
C GLN A 344 5.40 8.35 -27.04
N GLU A 345 6.15 8.72 -28.08
CA GLU A 345 5.88 9.93 -28.87
C GLU A 345 4.52 9.87 -29.56
N ASN A 346 4.13 8.72 -30.13
CA ASN A 346 2.80 8.53 -30.70
C ASN A 346 1.69 8.68 -29.66
N ILE A 347 1.90 8.13 -28.45
CA ILE A 347 0.97 8.31 -27.34
C ILE A 347 0.82 9.79 -27.01
N LEU A 348 1.95 10.51 -26.86
CA LEU A 348 1.95 11.95 -26.58
C LEU A 348 1.23 12.77 -27.66
N SER A 349 1.44 12.44 -28.94
CA SER A 349 0.81 13.14 -30.07
C SER A 349 -0.71 12.95 -30.12
N ASN A 350 -1.23 11.88 -29.51
CA ASN A 350 -2.66 11.56 -29.46
C ASN A 350 -3.33 11.97 -28.13
N LEU A 351 -2.59 12.50 -27.14
CA LEU A 351 -3.15 12.95 -25.85
C LEU A 351 -4.09 14.15 -25.96
N SER A 352 -4.09 14.85 -27.10
CA SER A 352 -5.03 15.95 -27.40
C SER A 352 -6.47 15.46 -27.62
N SER A 353 -6.68 14.16 -27.80
CA SER A 353 -8.00 13.54 -27.97
C SER A 353 -8.19 12.43 -26.95
N VAL A 354 -9.16 12.60 -26.04
CA VAL A 354 -9.75 11.63 -25.08
C VAL A 354 -9.04 10.26 -25.09
N SER A 355 -7.88 10.15 -24.43
CA SER A 355 -7.15 8.89 -24.38
C SER A 355 -7.68 8.06 -23.22
N THR A 356 -8.22 6.88 -23.48
CA THR A 356 -8.60 5.92 -22.43
C THR A 356 -7.33 5.33 -21.80
N LEU A 357 -7.27 5.31 -20.46
CA LEU A 357 -6.16 4.77 -19.70
C LEU A 357 -6.11 3.22 -19.82
N ASP A 358 -5.06 2.66 -20.45
CA ASP A 358 -4.84 1.21 -20.59
C ASP A 358 -4.05 0.68 -19.39
N ILE A 359 -4.75 0.42 -18.28
CA ILE A 359 -4.17 -0.20 -17.09
C ILE A 359 -4.16 -1.71 -17.27
N ASN A 360 -3.08 -2.36 -16.84
CA ASN A 360 -3.08 -3.82 -16.72
C ASN A 360 -4.00 -4.26 -15.57
N GLU A 361 -5.29 -4.37 -15.86
CA GLU A 361 -6.32 -4.79 -14.91
C GLU A 361 -5.96 -6.11 -14.22
N SER A 362 -5.21 -7.00 -14.87
CA SER A 362 -4.83 -8.30 -14.28
C SER A 362 -3.92 -8.18 -13.05
N ALA A 363 -3.19 -7.07 -12.89
CA ALA A 363 -2.35 -6.82 -11.71
C ALA A 363 -3.17 -6.34 -10.51
N PHE A 364 -4.41 -5.89 -10.75
CA PHE A 364 -5.37 -5.49 -9.74
C PHE A 364 -6.43 -6.59 -9.65
N ASN A 365 -6.54 -7.26 -8.50
CA ASN A 365 -7.74 -8.07 -8.30
C ASN A 365 -8.98 -7.16 -8.37
N GLY A 366 -10.18 -7.71 -8.59
CA GLY A 366 -11.43 -6.92 -8.61
C GLY A 366 -11.70 -6.10 -7.32
N LYS A 367 -10.91 -6.31 -6.26
CA LYS A 367 -10.95 -5.60 -4.97
C LYS A 367 -9.88 -4.49 -4.85
N ALA A 368 -8.93 -4.42 -5.78
CA ALA A 368 -7.93 -3.38 -5.92
C ALA A 368 -8.37 -2.31 -6.95
N GLY A 369 -9.60 -2.42 -7.46
CA GLY A 369 -10.29 -1.42 -8.30
C GLY A 369 -10.39 -0.03 -7.67
N ILE A 370 -10.15 0.07 -6.36
CA ILE A 370 -10.08 1.32 -5.59
C ILE A 370 -8.96 2.24 -6.10
N VAL A 371 -7.79 1.68 -6.44
CA VAL A 371 -6.68 2.47 -7.02
C VAL A 371 -7.07 2.97 -8.41
N LEU A 372 -7.92 2.24 -9.13
CA LEU A 372 -8.29 2.56 -10.52
C LEU A 372 -9.20 3.79 -10.62
N ASN A 373 -10.10 4.02 -9.68
CA ASN A 373 -10.99 5.18 -9.68
C ASN A 373 -10.20 6.48 -9.48
N ASP A 374 -9.42 6.56 -8.40
CA ASP A 374 -8.57 7.72 -8.09
C ASP A 374 -7.51 7.97 -9.18
N LEU A 375 -6.96 6.90 -9.74
CA LEU A 375 -6.06 6.96 -10.88
C LEU A 375 -6.73 7.52 -12.14
N SER A 376 -7.97 7.12 -12.44
CA SER A 376 -8.74 7.68 -13.56
C SER A 376 -8.94 9.19 -13.38
N TYR A 377 -9.27 9.61 -12.15
CA TYR A 377 -9.41 11.02 -11.82
C TYR A 377 -8.10 11.81 -11.91
N LEU A 378 -6.98 11.27 -11.44
CA LEU A 378 -5.67 11.88 -11.59
C LEU A 378 -5.33 12.06 -13.07
N PHE A 379 -5.61 11.04 -13.88
CA PHE A 379 -5.37 11.05 -15.31
C PHE A 379 -6.19 12.13 -16.02
N ASP A 380 -7.49 12.24 -15.71
CA ASP A 380 -8.36 13.30 -16.25
C ASP A 380 -7.87 14.70 -15.87
N GLN A 381 -7.42 14.89 -14.62
CA GLN A 381 -6.87 16.16 -14.17
C GLN A 381 -5.57 16.53 -14.89
N LEU A 382 -4.70 15.56 -15.16
CA LEU A 382 -3.49 15.77 -15.96
C LEU A 382 -3.83 16.18 -17.40
N ILE A 383 -4.83 15.58 -18.03
CA ILE A 383 -5.29 15.99 -19.37
C ILE A 383 -5.82 17.41 -19.36
N ARG A 384 -6.70 17.75 -18.42
CA ARG A 384 -7.28 19.09 -18.31
C ARG A 384 -6.20 20.15 -18.09
N LEU A 385 -5.23 19.85 -17.22
CA LEU A 385 -4.10 20.74 -16.97
C LEU A 385 -3.21 20.88 -18.22
N ASN A 386 -2.97 19.77 -18.96
CA ASN A 386 -2.23 19.80 -20.22
C ASN A 386 -2.88 20.74 -21.24
N LEU A 387 -4.19 20.64 -21.44
CA LEU A 387 -4.94 21.47 -22.39
C LEU A 387 -4.87 22.95 -22.00
N LYS A 388 -5.07 23.26 -20.72
CA LYS A 388 -4.99 24.63 -20.20
C LYS A 388 -3.60 25.24 -20.41
N ILE A 389 -2.56 24.59 -19.91
CA ILE A 389 -1.19 25.12 -19.97
C ILE A 389 -0.70 25.17 -21.42
N SER A 390 -1.08 24.21 -22.28
CA SER A 390 -0.71 24.23 -23.70
C SER A 390 -1.36 25.42 -24.42
N SER A 391 -2.63 25.72 -24.13
CA SER A 391 -3.33 26.87 -24.71
C SER A 391 -2.66 28.18 -24.29
N GLU A 392 -2.32 28.34 -23.01
CA GLU A 392 -1.63 29.54 -22.51
C GLU A 392 -0.21 29.66 -23.04
N ASN A 393 0.56 28.56 -23.09
CA ASN A 393 1.92 28.59 -23.59
C ASN A 393 1.98 28.90 -25.09
N ASN A 394 1.04 28.39 -25.88
CA ASN A 394 0.99 28.63 -27.33
C ASN A 394 0.45 30.01 -27.71
N THR A 395 -0.22 30.72 -26.79
CA THR A 395 -0.83 32.03 -27.08
C THR A 395 -0.14 33.19 -26.36
N LEU A 396 0.43 32.97 -25.18
CA LEU A 396 0.94 34.05 -24.31
C LEU A 396 2.44 33.95 -24.02
N TYR A 397 2.96 32.76 -23.67
CA TYR A 397 4.30 32.63 -23.05
C TYR A 397 5.40 32.11 -23.99
N PHE A 398 5.08 31.14 -24.84
CA PHE A 398 6.00 30.53 -25.81
C PHE A 398 7.26 29.90 -25.19
N ASP A 399 7.17 29.34 -23.98
CA ASP A 399 8.28 28.63 -23.33
C ASP A 399 8.64 27.34 -24.10
N GLU A 400 9.94 27.03 -24.15
CA GLU A 400 10.44 25.75 -24.66
C GLU A 400 9.99 24.59 -23.75
N ILE A 401 9.32 23.59 -24.34
CA ILE A 401 8.82 22.43 -23.61
C ILE A 401 9.98 21.49 -23.30
N VAL A 402 10.21 21.23 -22.01
CA VAL A 402 11.25 20.30 -21.57
C VAL A 402 10.84 18.88 -21.94
N HIS A 403 11.71 18.18 -22.67
CA HIS A 403 11.45 16.81 -23.10
C HIS A 403 11.28 15.86 -21.91
N TRP A 404 10.24 15.02 -21.92
CA TRP A 404 9.87 14.12 -20.83
C TRP A 404 11.01 13.23 -20.31
N SER A 405 11.93 12.81 -21.19
CA SER A 405 13.06 11.95 -20.80
C SER A 405 14.16 12.69 -20.05
N ALA A 406 14.22 14.02 -20.15
CA ALA A 406 15.19 14.86 -19.46
C ALA A 406 14.70 15.27 -18.06
N ILE A 407 13.40 15.18 -17.80
CA ILE A 407 12.76 15.68 -16.57
C ILE A 407 13.23 14.98 -15.30
N ASN A 408 13.59 13.70 -15.41
CA ASN A 408 14.06 12.92 -14.27
C ASN A 408 15.59 12.98 -14.09
N ASN A 409 16.31 13.39 -15.13
CA ASN A 409 17.78 13.56 -15.10
C ASN A 409 18.19 14.98 -14.68
N ASP A 410 17.28 15.93 -14.82
CA ASP A 410 17.47 17.29 -14.32
C ASP A 410 17.35 17.22 -12.79
N SER A 411 18.43 17.57 -12.08
CA SER A 411 18.60 17.49 -10.61
C SER A 411 17.69 18.46 -9.82
N LYS A 412 16.44 18.64 -10.26
CA LYS A 412 15.48 19.66 -9.83
C LYS A 412 14.29 19.09 -9.08
N TRP A 413 14.15 17.76 -8.99
CA TRP A 413 13.13 17.16 -8.13
C TRP A 413 13.44 17.50 -6.67
N PRO A 414 12.49 18.08 -5.92
CA PRO A 414 12.73 18.42 -4.53
C PRO A 414 12.88 17.14 -3.69
N ILE A 415 13.61 17.25 -2.57
CA ILE A 415 13.75 16.15 -1.62
C ILE A 415 12.38 15.77 -1.06
N GLY A 416 12.05 14.48 -1.15
CA GLY A 416 10.80 13.95 -0.63
C GLY A 416 10.69 14.14 0.89
N CYS A 417 9.51 14.53 1.35
CA CYS A 417 9.22 14.73 2.77
C CYS A 417 7.81 14.23 3.07
N LYS A 418 7.67 13.45 4.13
CA LYS A 418 6.36 12.97 4.60
C LYS A 418 5.65 14.03 5.42
N ILE A 419 4.33 13.97 5.44
CA ILE A 419 3.54 14.71 6.44
C ILE A 419 3.69 13.97 7.77
N PRO A 420 4.06 14.68 8.87
CA PRO A 420 4.12 14.09 10.19
C PRO A 420 2.80 13.41 10.55
N VAL A 421 2.88 12.27 11.23
CA VAL A 421 1.72 11.59 11.79
C VAL A 421 1.93 11.57 13.30
N SER A 422 0.87 11.85 14.05
CA SER A 422 0.88 11.72 15.52
C SER A 422 1.45 10.36 15.95
N GLN A 423 2.11 10.32 17.10
CA GLN A 423 2.67 9.08 17.62
C GLN A 423 1.57 8.01 17.76
N ILE A 424 1.86 6.79 17.30
CA ILE A 424 0.93 5.65 17.34
C ILE A 424 1.49 4.64 18.32
N GLU A 425 0.73 4.33 19.36
CA GLU A 425 1.08 3.30 20.33
C GLU A 425 0.70 1.91 19.83
N ALA A 426 1.41 0.89 20.32
CA ALA A 426 1.05 -0.50 20.06
C ALA A 426 -0.34 -0.82 20.61
N TYR A 427 -1.04 -1.72 19.93
CA TYR A 427 -2.39 -2.09 20.33
C TYR A 427 -2.41 -2.64 21.75
N SER A 428 -3.31 -2.09 22.57
CA SER A 428 -3.53 -2.50 23.95
C SER A 428 -4.98 -2.95 24.11
N PRO A 429 -5.23 -4.23 24.41
CA PRO A 429 -6.59 -4.75 24.53
C PRO A 429 -7.37 -4.03 25.64
N ARG A 430 -8.65 -3.74 25.36
CA ARG A 430 -9.63 -3.07 26.24
C ARG A 430 -9.38 -1.61 26.65
N GLN A 431 -8.20 -1.01 26.42
CA GLN A 431 -8.00 0.44 26.67
C GLN A 431 -8.75 1.34 25.67
N THR A 432 -9.18 0.81 24.54
CA THR A 432 -9.93 1.54 23.51
C THR A 432 -11.36 1.90 23.92
N LYS A 433 -11.92 1.33 25.00
CA LYS A 433 -13.24 1.75 25.49
C LYS A 433 -13.22 3.02 26.33
N ASP A 434 -12.13 3.30 27.03
CA ASP A 434 -12.06 4.42 27.98
C ASP A 434 -11.47 5.71 27.37
N LYS A 435 -10.73 5.63 26.27
CA LYS A 435 -10.08 6.81 25.65
C LYS A 435 -10.90 7.52 24.56
N ILE A 436 -11.98 6.92 24.04
CA ILE A 436 -12.77 7.53 22.95
C ILE A 436 -13.54 8.78 23.44
N GLU A 437 -13.76 8.94 24.74
CA GLU A 437 -14.48 10.10 25.29
C GLU A 437 -13.59 11.30 25.69
N GLN A 438 -12.26 11.21 25.65
CA GLN A 438 -11.39 12.25 26.26
C GLN A 438 -10.45 13.03 25.34
N ASP A 439 -10.29 12.68 24.06
CA ASP A 439 -9.37 13.40 23.14
C ASP A 439 -10.03 14.51 22.31
N TYR A 440 -11.25 14.95 22.65
CA TYR A 440 -11.89 16.10 22.00
C TYR A 440 -11.97 17.33 22.91
N THR A 441 -10.82 17.87 23.30
CA THR A 441 -10.69 19.28 23.71
C THR A 441 -9.32 19.82 23.30
N GLY A 442 -9.21 20.39 22.09
CA GLY A 442 -7.99 21.08 21.70
C GLY A 442 -8.04 21.65 20.29
N ARG A 443 -8.31 22.95 20.18
CA ARG A 443 -8.05 23.72 18.96
C ARG A 443 -6.57 23.56 18.58
N GLY A 444 -6.27 23.02 17.39
CA GLY A 444 -4.98 23.25 16.74
C GLY A 444 -4.16 22.05 16.29
N GLU A 445 -4.57 20.79 16.51
CA GLU A 445 -3.88 19.64 15.90
C GLU A 445 -4.43 19.36 14.50
N TYR A 446 -4.20 20.32 13.62
CA TYR A 446 -4.18 20.08 12.18
C TYR A 446 -2.71 19.89 11.78
N TYR A 447 -2.46 18.88 10.96
CA TYR A 447 -1.17 18.39 10.40
C TYR A 447 -0.51 17.25 11.17
#